data_AF-A0A2R6I6W3-F1
#
_entry.id   AF-A0A2R6I6W3-F1
#
_cell.length_a   1.000
_cell.length_b   1.000
_cell.length_c   1.000
_cell.angle_alpha   90.00
_cell.angle_beta   90.00
_cell.angle_gamma   90.00
#
_symmetry.space_group_name_H-M   'P 1'
#
loop_
_entity.id
_entity.type
_entity.pdbx_description
1 polymer ?
#
loop_
_entity_poly.entity_id
_entity_poly.type
_entity_poly.pdbx_seq_one_letter_code
_entity_poly.pdbx_strand_id
1 'polypeptide(L)'
;MPHDVDEARGSRSPAPANPVRFNLRRLVGGVRLLLTEASPWGLIRQRRIGALEADLVAEVSSWPAVETAPHRYGGTEFLVDGREIGHVHDWGLTDVPFVRPLGEAVIGSGAAARHHVLPDSGWATTFLETPADRDRVRDLLRLSWCWHVAHFAPDGAALDRDAARREVAALPLDDGVEQAFLSTLDSRSR
;
A
#
# COMPACT_ATOMS: atom_id res chain seq x y z
N MET A 1 -6.06 44.50 -49.89
CA MET A 1 -5.15 44.58 -48.73
C MET A 1 -5.90 45.37 -47.66
N PRO A 2 -6.32 44.76 -46.55
CA PRO A 2 -5.56 43.81 -45.74
C PRO A 2 -6.00 42.35 -45.90
N HIS A 3 -5.13 41.45 -45.46
CA HIS A 3 -5.29 40.00 -45.46
C HIS A 3 -6.01 39.56 -44.18
N ASP A 4 -7.14 38.85 -44.33
CA ASP A 4 -7.73 38.04 -43.27
C ASP A 4 -7.47 36.56 -43.59
N VAL A 5 -6.89 35.89 -42.60
CA VAL A 5 -6.73 34.45 -42.49
C VAL A 5 -7.86 33.92 -41.62
N ASP A 6 -8.65 32.98 -42.12
CA ASP A 6 -8.45 31.55 -41.84
C ASP A 6 -9.77 30.78 -42.03
N GLU A 7 -9.68 29.72 -42.84
CA GLU A 7 -10.79 28.88 -43.25
C GLU A 7 -11.00 27.72 -42.26
N ALA A 8 -12.27 27.53 -41.91
CA ALA A 8 -13.01 26.27 -41.98
C ALA A 8 -12.30 24.91 -41.76
N ARG A 9 -12.96 24.15 -40.86
CA ARG A 9 -13.34 22.72 -40.95
C ARG A 9 -12.27 21.66 -40.63
N GLY A 10 -12.64 20.83 -39.66
CA GLY A 10 -11.93 19.60 -39.32
C GLY A 10 -12.00 18.52 -40.40
N SER A 11 -10.98 17.68 -40.39
CA SER A 11 -11.06 16.31 -40.87
C SER A 11 -10.21 15.43 -39.95
N ARG A 12 -10.78 14.29 -39.54
CA ARG A 12 -10.11 13.27 -38.73
C ARG A 12 -9.08 12.56 -39.59
N SER A 13 -7.86 12.41 -39.10
CA SER A 13 -6.88 11.46 -39.66
C SER A 13 -6.77 10.22 -38.77
N PRO A 14 -6.70 9.00 -39.34
CA PRO A 14 -6.59 7.75 -38.59
C PRO A 14 -5.13 7.48 -38.21
N ALA A 15 -4.93 6.85 -37.03
CA ALA A 15 -3.63 6.36 -36.61
C ALA A 15 -3.23 5.10 -37.42
N PRO A 16 -1.96 4.94 -37.81
CA PRO A 16 -1.48 3.73 -38.47
C PRO A 16 -1.31 2.58 -37.47
N ALA A 17 -1.68 1.39 -37.92
CA ALA A 17 -1.55 0.15 -37.18
C ALA A 17 -0.14 -0.46 -37.28
N ASN A 18 0.24 -1.10 -36.18
CA ASN A 18 1.26 -2.13 -35.97
C ASN A 18 2.67 -1.64 -35.57
N PRO A 19 3.30 -2.35 -34.62
CA PRO A 19 4.31 -3.27 -35.14
C PRO A 19 4.46 -4.62 -34.41
N VAL A 20 4.95 -5.57 -35.20
CA VAL A 20 5.72 -6.79 -34.91
C VAL A 20 5.08 -7.93 -34.10
N ARG A 21 4.67 -8.98 -34.82
CA ARG A 21 4.56 -10.34 -34.30
C ARG A 21 5.95 -10.92 -34.03
N PHE A 22 6.26 -11.25 -32.78
CA PHE A 22 7.41 -12.11 -32.45
C PHE A 22 6.97 -13.58 -32.47
N ASN A 23 7.43 -14.32 -33.47
CA ASN A 23 7.24 -15.77 -33.58
C ASN A 23 8.48 -16.46 -33.03
N LEU A 24 8.38 -17.09 -31.86
CA LEU A 24 9.49 -17.84 -31.25
C LEU A 24 9.22 -19.34 -31.36
N ARG A 25 9.63 -19.94 -32.49
CA ARG A 25 9.83 -21.39 -32.62
C ARG A 25 11.20 -21.68 -33.25
N ARG A 26 12.17 -22.01 -32.39
CA ARG A 26 13.22 -23.06 -32.50
C ARG A 26 14.33 -22.74 -31.49
N LEU A 27 14.30 -23.39 -30.32
CA LEU A 27 15.08 -24.58 -29.93
C LEU A 27 16.52 -24.23 -29.49
N VAL A 28 16.80 -24.22 -28.18
CA VAL A 28 17.77 -25.09 -27.48
C VAL A 28 17.48 -25.02 -25.95
N GLY A 29 17.30 -26.17 -25.30
CA GLY A 29 17.54 -26.34 -23.85
C GLY A 29 16.53 -25.73 -22.87
N GLY A 30 15.28 -26.17 -22.89
CA GLY A 30 14.30 -25.78 -21.86
C GLY A 30 14.58 -26.43 -20.51
N VAL A 31 15.35 -25.78 -19.64
CA VAL A 31 15.17 -25.98 -18.20
C VAL A 31 13.83 -25.35 -17.87
N ARG A 32 12.79 -26.18 -17.73
CA ARG A 32 11.53 -25.76 -17.12
C ARG A 32 11.82 -25.54 -15.64
N LEU A 33 12.25 -24.32 -15.29
CA LEU A 33 12.38 -23.92 -13.90
C LEU A 33 10.98 -23.98 -13.30
N LEU A 34 10.70 -25.06 -12.59
CA LEU A 34 9.59 -25.10 -11.65
C LEU A 34 9.98 -24.10 -10.55
N LEU A 35 9.40 -22.90 -10.64
CA LEU A 35 9.44 -21.87 -9.60
C LEU A 35 8.73 -22.44 -8.36
N THR A 36 9.44 -23.31 -7.67
CA THR A 36 9.07 -23.84 -6.37
C THR A 36 9.87 -23.05 -5.33
N GLU A 37 9.29 -22.88 -4.15
CA GLU A 37 9.91 -22.15 -3.04
C GLU A 37 11.28 -22.71 -2.65
N ALA A 38 11.52 -23.99 -2.90
CA ALA A 38 12.79 -24.67 -2.66
C ALA A 38 13.87 -24.42 -3.73
N SER A 39 13.58 -23.65 -4.79
CA SER A 39 14.58 -23.29 -5.80
C SER A 39 15.56 -22.23 -5.25
N PRO A 40 16.82 -22.17 -5.75
CA PRO A 40 17.78 -21.14 -5.32
C PRO A 40 17.26 -19.71 -5.46
N TRP A 41 16.48 -19.44 -6.51
CA TRP A 41 15.84 -18.15 -6.73
C TRP A 41 14.67 -17.89 -5.77
N GLY A 42 13.90 -18.93 -5.42
CA GLY A 42 12.87 -18.86 -4.38
C GLY A 42 13.44 -18.51 -3.01
N LEU A 43 14.56 -19.12 -2.63
CA LEU A 43 15.25 -18.84 -1.35
C LEU A 43 15.85 -17.42 -1.31
N ILE A 44 16.43 -16.93 -2.41
CA ILE A 44 16.92 -15.54 -2.49
C ILE A 44 15.77 -14.56 -2.34
N ARG A 45 14.62 -14.82 -2.98
CA ARG A 45 13.40 -14.02 -2.83
C ARG A 45 12.91 -14.03 -1.38
N GLN A 46 12.78 -15.20 -0.76
CA GLN A 46 12.35 -15.32 0.65
C GLN A 46 13.27 -14.59 1.61
N ARG A 47 14.60 -14.72 1.45
CA ARG A 47 15.57 -13.98 2.27
C ARG A 47 15.46 -12.46 2.10
N ARG A 48 15.18 -11.98 0.89
CA ARG A 48 14.96 -10.56 0.64
C ARG A 48 13.70 -10.07 1.35
N ILE A 49 12.59 -10.80 1.21
CA ILE A 49 11.33 -10.47 1.88
C ILE A 49 11.54 -10.42 3.39
N GLY A 50 12.18 -11.44 3.98
CA GLY A 50 12.48 -11.46 5.41
C GLY A 50 13.36 -10.30 5.88
N ALA A 51 14.30 -9.81 5.06
CA ALA A 51 15.09 -8.62 5.40
C ALA A 51 14.22 -7.34 5.39
N LEU A 52 13.37 -7.18 4.37
CA LEU A 52 12.44 -6.05 4.30
C LEU A 52 11.43 -6.07 5.44
N GLU A 53 10.94 -7.26 5.81
CA GLU A 53 10.00 -7.49 6.89
C GLU A 53 10.65 -7.16 8.24
N ALA A 54 11.85 -7.67 8.51
CA ALA A 54 12.60 -7.34 9.72
C ALA A 54 12.86 -5.82 9.86
N ASP A 55 13.27 -5.17 8.76
CA ASP A 55 13.50 -3.71 8.75
C ASP A 55 12.20 -2.92 8.94
N LEU A 56 11.08 -3.39 8.39
CA LEU A 56 9.76 -2.80 8.59
C LEU A 56 9.29 -2.97 10.04
N VAL A 57 9.38 -4.19 10.60
CA VAL A 57 9.00 -4.49 11.99
C VAL A 57 9.82 -3.66 12.95
N ALA A 58 11.13 -3.55 12.74
CA ALA A 58 12.02 -2.73 13.56
C ALA A 58 11.63 -1.24 13.55
N GLU A 59 11.25 -0.70 12.38
CA GLU A 59 10.79 0.70 12.30
C GLU A 59 9.42 0.88 12.96
N VAL A 60 8.43 0.04 12.64
CA VAL A 60 7.05 0.20 13.11
C VAL A 60 6.95 0.00 14.63
N SER A 61 7.71 -0.96 15.18
CA SER A 61 7.79 -1.17 16.63
C SER A 61 8.47 -0.03 17.38
N SER A 62 9.22 0.85 16.70
CA SER A 62 9.81 2.03 17.31
C SER A 62 8.84 3.20 17.40
N TRP A 63 7.63 3.08 16.84
CA TRP A 63 6.65 4.17 16.86
C TRP A 63 6.00 4.29 18.24
N PRO A 64 5.66 5.51 18.67
CA PRO A 64 5.00 5.72 19.95
C PRO A 64 3.72 4.87 20.09
N ALA A 65 3.57 4.26 21.26
CA ALA A 65 2.43 3.41 21.63
C ALA A 65 2.20 2.16 20.75
N VAL A 66 3.16 1.77 19.91
CA VAL A 66 3.08 0.51 19.16
C VAL A 66 3.60 -0.65 20.00
N GLU A 67 2.78 -1.68 20.10
CA GLU A 67 3.14 -3.01 20.61
C GLU A 67 3.18 -4.01 19.45
N THR A 68 3.99 -5.07 19.58
CA THR A 68 4.04 -6.16 18.60
C THR A 68 3.61 -7.48 19.21
N ALA A 69 2.93 -8.30 18.42
CA ALA A 69 2.54 -9.67 18.78
C ALA A 69 2.70 -10.63 17.60
N PRO A 70 2.91 -11.93 17.83
CA PRO A 70 2.85 -12.93 16.77
C PRO A 70 1.43 -12.98 16.18
N HIS A 71 1.32 -12.90 14.85
CA HIS A 71 0.03 -13.05 14.19
C HIS A 71 -0.37 -14.52 14.07
N ARG A 72 -1.65 -14.84 14.29
CA ARG A 72 -2.15 -16.23 14.37
C ARG A 72 -1.95 -17.07 13.10
N TYR A 73 -1.70 -16.42 11.96
CA TYR A 73 -1.44 -17.06 10.68
C TYR A 73 0.04 -16.95 10.25
N GLY A 74 0.95 -16.64 11.19
CA GLY A 74 2.35 -16.32 10.89
C GLY A 74 2.52 -14.84 10.57
N GLY A 75 3.69 -14.28 10.89
CA GLY A 75 3.96 -12.84 10.82
C GLY A 75 3.91 -12.10 12.16
N THR A 76 3.99 -10.77 12.03
CA THR A 76 3.98 -9.81 13.14
C THR A 76 2.76 -8.90 13.02
N GLU A 77 1.98 -8.81 14.09
CA GLU A 77 0.86 -7.88 14.26
C GLU A 77 1.32 -6.65 15.06
N PHE A 78 0.85 -5.47 14.65
CA PHE A 78 1.13 -4.18 15.30
C PHE A 78 -0.13 -3.66 15.96
N LEU A 79 -0.03 -3.24 17.22
CA LEU A 79 -1.17 -2.77 18.01
C LEU A 79 -0.92 -1.40 18.61
N VAL A 80 -1.97 -0.60 18.73
CA VAL A 80 -2.03 0.63 19.54
C VAL A 80 -3.20 0.47 20.50
N ASP A 81 -2.95 0.53 21.81
CA ASP A 81 -3.97 0.33 22.85
C ASP A 81 -4.78 -0.97 22.64
N GLY A 82 -4.10 -2.06 22.30
CA GLY A 82 -4.70 -3.36 22.01
C GLY A 82 -5.53 -3.43 20.71
N ARG A 83 -5.48 -2.39 19.86
CA ARG A 83 -6.16 -2.35 18.55
C ARG A 83 -5.15 -2.55 17.44
N GLU A 84 -5.44 -3.50 16.56
CA GLU A 84 -4.62 -3.77 15.40
C GLU A 84 -4.56 -2.55 14.46
N ILE A 85 -3.34 -2.10 14.15
CA ILE A 85 -3.08 -1.06 13.14
C ILE A 85 -2.59 -1.65 11.82
N GLY A 86 -2.23 -2.94 11.82
CA GLY A 86 -1.86 -3.75 10.66
C GLY A 86 -1.02 -4.95 11.06
N HIS A 87 -0.79 -5.85 10.12
CA HIS A 87 0.12 -6.97 10.29
C HIS A 87 0.85 -7.31 9.00
N VAL A 88 2.06 -7.86 9.13
CA VAL A 88 2.88 -8.35 8.02
C VAL A 88 3.14 -9.83 8.23
N HIS A 89 2.81 -10.65 7.23
CA HIS A 89 3.14 -12.07 7.21
C HIS A 89 4.59 -12.31 6.79
N ASP A 90 5.19 -13.42 7.23
CA ASP A 90 6.59 -13.80 6.92
C ASP A 90 6.88 -13.90 5.39
N TRP A 91 5.84 -14.06 4.58
CA TRP A 91 5.93 -14.11 3.10
C TRP A 91 5.59 -12.76 2.42
N GLY A 92 5.46 -11.68 3.20
CA GLY A 92 5.35 -10.30 2.73
C GLY A 92 3.93 -9.82 2.44
N LEU A 93 2.89 -10.66 2.54
CA LEU A 93 1.52 -10.15 2.51
C LEU A 93 1.29 -9.29 3.75
N THR A 94 0.81 -8.07 3.55
CA THR A 94 0.57 -7.10 4.63
C THR A 94 -0.87 -6.63 4.55
N ASP A 95 -1.60 -6.73 5.66
CA ASP A 95 -2.96 -6.26 5.78
C ASP A 95 -3.01 -5.06 6.74
N VAL A 96 -3.79 -4.05 6.36
CA VAL A 96 -3.94 -2.81 7.12
C VAL A 96 -5.42 -2.52 7.34
N PRO A 97 -5.91 -2.54 8.60
CA PRO A 97 -7.27 -2.19 8.94
C PRO A 97 -7.49 -0.68 8.84
N PHE A 98 -8.34 -0.26 7.91
CA PHE A 98 -8.84 1.12 7.84
C PHE A 98 -10.33 1.17 8.13
N VAL A 99 -10.80 2.33 8.61
CA VAL A 99 -12.22 2.66 8.53
C VAL A 99 -12.65 2.73 7.06
N ARG A 100 -13.85 2.25 6.76
CA ARG A 100 -14.31 2.02 5.38
C ARG A 100 -14.04 3.19 4.41
N PRO A 101 -14.40 4.46 4.69
CA PRO A 101 -14.15 5.55 3.74
C PRO A 101 -12.67 5.75 3.41
N LEU A 102 -11.78 5.59 4.39
CA LEU A 102 -10.33 5.69 4.20
C LEU A 102 -9.80 4.50 3.41
N GLY A 103 -10.23 3.29 3.75
CA GLY A 103 -9.86 2.07 3.01
C GLY A 103 -10.26 2.13 1.54
N GLU A 104 -11.47 2.59 1.24
CA GLU A 104 -11.94 2.77 -0.14
C GLU A 104 -11.08 3.75 -0.93
N ALA A 105 -10.61 4.85 -0.31
CA ALA A 105 -9.71 5.79 -0.94
C ALA A 105 -8.32 5.17 -1.22
N VAL A 106 -7.78 4.43 -0.25
CA VAL A 106 -6.51 3.70 -0.39
C VAL A 106 -6.57 2.66 -1.51
N ILE A 107 -7.68 1.94 -1.63
CA ILE A 107 -7.91 0.95 -2.69
C ILE A 107 -8.11 1.66 -4.04
N GLY A 108 -8.88 2.75 -4.05
CA GLY A 108 -9.16 3.54 -5.26
C GLY A 108 -7.91 4.20 -5.87
N SER A 109 -6.92 4.58 -5.05
CA SER A 109 -5.65 5.11 -5.52
C SER A 109 -4.69 4.05 -6.07
N GLY A 110 -4.99 2.76 -5.83
CA GLY A 110 -4.13 1.64 -6.22
C GLY A 110 -2.95 1.39 -5.28
N ALA A 111 -2.91 2.04 -4.10
CA ALA A 111 -1.87 1.80 -3.10
C ALA A 111 -1.98 0.40 -2.45
N ALA A 112 -3.18 -0.17 -2.43
CA ALA A 112 -3.44 -1.53 -1.95
C ALA A 112 -4.68 -2.13 -2.63
N ALA A 113 -4.86 -3.44 -2.49
CA ALA A 113 -6.04 -4.17 -2.95
C ALA A 113 -7.05 -4.37 -1.82
N ARG A 114 -8.29 -4.76 -2.14
CA ARG A 114 -9.27 -5.20 -1.14
C ARG A 114 -8.79 -6.45 -0.40
N HIS A 115 -9.03 -6.49 0.90
CA HIS A 115 -8.82 -7.70 1.69
C HIS A 115 -9.71 -8.85 1.20
N HIS A 116 -9.10 -9.98 0.83
CA HIS A 116 -9.80 -11.08 0.16
C HIS A 116 -10.86 -11.79 1.03
N VAL A 117 -10.68 -11.81 2.35
CA VAL A 117 -11.65 -12.41 3.31
C VAL A 117 -12.70 -11.40 3.77
N LEU A 118 -12.34 -10.12 3.82
CA LEU A 118 -13.18 -9.04 4.38
C LEU A 118 -13.33 -7.88 3.37
N PRO A 119 -13.84 -8.13 2.16
CA PRO A 119 -13.76 -7.17 1.05
C PRO A 119 -14.53 -5.87 1.28
N ASP A 120 -15.53 -5.87 2.17
CA ASP A 120 -16.43 -4.72 2.46
C ASP A 120 -16.08 -3.99 3.76
N SER A 121 -14.98 -4.37 4.42
CA SER A 121 -14.58 -3.83 5.74
C SER A 121 -13.84 -2.50 5.67
N GLY A 122 -13.19 -2.19 4.54
CA GLY A 122 -12.17 -1.15 4.43
C GLY A 122 -10.75 -1.65 4.64
N TRP A 123 -10.56 -2.94 4.98
CA TRP A 123 -9.24 -3.53 5.08
C TRP A 123 -8.58 -3.60 3.72
N ALA A 124 -7.31 -3.21 3.70
CA ALA A 124 -6.51 -3.16 2.49
C ALA A 124 -5.33 -4.13 2.61
N THR A 125 -5.06 -4.86 1.53
CA THR A 125 -3.96 -5.81 1.41
C THR A 125 -2.92 -5.30 0.42
N THR A 126 -1.65 -5.35 0.79
CA THR A 126 -0.52 -5.08 -0.11
C THR A 126 0.58 -6.12 0.10
N PHE A 127 1.62 -6.07 -0.72
CA PHE A 127 2.72 -7.04 -0.68
C PHE A 127 4.05 -6.33 -0.50
N LEU A 128 4.94 -6.95 0.26
CA LEU A 128 6.30 -6.53 0.55
C LEU A 128 7.30 -7.38 -0.25
N GLU A 129 7.56 -7.02 -1.51
CA GLU A 129 8.49 -7.75 -2.37
C GLU A 129 9.76 -6.97 -2.72
N THR A 130 9.65 -5.64 -2.71
CA THR A 130 10.69 -4.70 -3.10
C THR A 130 10.86 -3.59 -2.05
N PRO A 131 11.99 -2.86 -2.05
CA PRO A 131 12.15 -1.70 -1.18
C PRO A 131 11.07 -0.63 -1.37
N ALA A 132 10.60 -0.41 -2.60
CA ALA A 132 9.50 0.53 -2.87
C ALA A 132 8.19 0.06 -2.24
N ASP A 133 7.95 -1.25 -2.23
CA ASP A 133 6.79 -1.81 -1.54
C ASP A 133 6.89 -1.63 -0.03
N ARG A 134 8.10 -1.75 0.52
CA ARG A 134 8.37 -1.51 1.94
C ARG A 134 8.02 -0.08 2.34
N ASP A 135 8.44 0.89 1.54
CA ASP A 135 8.10 2.29 1.77
C ASP A 135 6.59 2.51 1.73
N ARG A 136 5.90 1.94 0.74
CA ARG A 136 4.43 2.00 0.65
C ARG A 136 3.73 1.35 1.84
N VAL A 137 4.18 0.16 2.26
CA VAL A 137 3.64 -0.53 3.45
C VAL A 137 3.84 0.33 4.69
N ARG A 138 5.03 0.92 4.87
CA ARG A 138 5.35 1.83 5.97
C ARG A 138 4.42 3.04 5.97
N ASP A 139 4.13 3.62 4.81
CA ASP A 139 3.23 4.78 4.70
C ASP A 139 1.78 4.42 5.04
N LEU A 140 1.29 3.25 4.58
CA LEU A 140 -0.05 2.75 4.92
C LEU A 140 -0.20 2.42 6.42
N LEU A 141 0.82 1.79 7.01
CA LEU A 141 0.86 1.55 8.45
C LEU A 141 0.92 2.86 9.23
N ARG A 142 1.68 3.86 8.76
CA ARG A 142 1.75 5.18 9.40
C ARG A 142 0.40 5.89 9.34
N LEU A 143 -0.30 5.81 8.21
CA LEU A 143 -1.65 6.34 8.04
C LEU A 143 -2.63 5.70 9.05
N SER A 144 -2.61 4.38 9.17
CA SER A 144 -3.42 3.64 10.16
C SER A 144 -3.05 4.02 11.59
N TRP A 145 -1.74 4.10 11.89
CA TRP A 145 -1.23 4.52 13.19
C TRP A 145 -1.71 5.93 13.56
N CYS A 146 -1.59 6.91 12.67
CA CYS A 146 -2.07 8.29 12.89
C CYS A 146 -3.55 8.32 13.25
N TRP A 147 -4.37 7.53 12.56
CA TRP A 147 -5.80 7.43 12.86
C TRP A 147 -6.03 6.84 14.25
N HIS A 148 -5.34 5.74 14.59
CA HIS A 148 -5.51 5.08 15.88
C HIS A 148 -5.02 5.91 17.05
N VAL A 149 -3.84 6.53 16.97
CA VAL A 149 -3.32 7.35 18.08
C VAL A 149 -4.19 8.58 18.32
N ALA A 150 -4.73 9.20 17.27
CA ALA A 150 -5.61 10.36 17.41
C ALA A 150 -6.99 10.05 18.02
N HIS A 151 -7.38 8.77 18.05
CA HIS A 151 -8.67 8.32 18.61
C HIS A 151 -8.57 7.54 19.91
N PHE A 152 -7.46 6.81 20.13
CA PHE A 152 -7.37 5.81 21.17
C PHE A 152 -6.08 5.84 21.99
N ALA A 153 -5.00 6.49 21.53
CA ALA A 153 -3.75 6.42 22.28
C ALA A 153 -3.93 6.99 23.70
N PRO A 154 -3.35 6.35 24.72
CA PRO A 154 -3.42 6.83 26.09
C PRO A 154 -2.78 8.20 26.24
N ASP A 155 -3.26 8.98 27.21
CA ASP A 155 -2.78 10.32 27.54
C ASP A 155 -1.24 10.33 27.67
N GLY A 156 -0.57 11.17 26.87
CA GLY A 156 0.90 11.32 26.85
C GLY A 156 1.64 10.64 25.70
N ALA A 157 0.99 9.76 24.92
CA ALA A 157 1.51 9.24 23.65
C ALA A 157 0.84 9.88 22.40
N ALA A 158 -0.18 10.70 22.63
CA ALA A 158 -1.06 11.21 21.60
C ALA A 158 -0.37 12.25 20.69
N LEU A 159 -0.22 11.90 19.42
CA LEU A 159 -0.41 12.93 18.39
C LEU A 159 -1.83 13.46 18.58
N ASP A 160 -1.97 14.74 18.92
CA ASP A 160 -3.26 15.39 18.79
C ASP A 160 -3.72 15.34 17.32
N ARG A 161 -5.01 15.61 17.08
CA ARG A 161 -5.55 15.55 15.72
C ARG A 161 -4.78 16.45 14.75
N ASP A 162 -4.32 17.62 15.19
CA ASP A 162 -3.60 18.55 14.31
C ASP A 162 -2.20 18.01 13.96
N ALA A 163 -1.54 17.34 14.89
CA ALA A 163 -0.28 16.66 14.66
C ALA A 163 -0.46 15.46 13.72
N ALA A 164 -1.54 14.69 13.87
CA ALA A 164 -1.90 13.62 12.94
C ALA A 164 -2.16 14.15 11.52
N ARG A 165 -2.81 15.31 11.37
CA ARG A 165 -2.98 15.96 10.05
C ARG A 165 -1.64 16.32 9.42
N ARG A 166 -0.73 16.93 10.18
CA ARG A 166 0.61 17.31 9.68
C ARG A 166 1.42 16.10 9.26
N GLU A 167 1.36 15.03 10.04
CA GLU A 167 2.04 13.77 9.72
C GLU A 167 1.52 13.19 8.41
N VAL A 168 0.20 13.08 8.24
CA VAL A 168 -0.40 12.53 7.02
C VAL A 168 -0.14 13.40 5.79
N ALA A 169 -0.18 14.73 5.92
CA ALA A 169 0.15 15.65 4.83
C ALA A 169 1.62 15.57 4.38
N ALA A 170 2.50 15.00 5.20
CA ALA A 170 3.91 14.76 4.85
C ALA A 170 4.14 13.39 4.18
N LEU A 171 3.15 12.50 4.17
CA LEU A 171 3.25 11.20 3.52
C LEU A 171 3.08 11.33 2.00
N PRO A 172 3.76 10.50 1.19
CA PRO A 172 3.62 10.50 -0.26
C PRO A 172 2.34 9.78 -0.70
N LEU A 173 1.18 10.24 -0.23
CA LEU A 173 -0.14 9.67 -0.51
C LEU A 173 -0.85 10.43 -1.62
N ASP A 174 -1.83 9.77 -2.24
CA ASP A 174 -2.76 10.42 -3.16
C ASP A 174 -3.66 11.42 -2.41
N ASP A 175 -3.95 12.57 -3.03
CA ASP A 175 -4.77 13.63 -2.44
C ASP A 175 -6.13 13.10 -1.95
N GLY A 176 -6.73 12.13 -2.66
CA GLY A 176 -7.99 11.51 -2.27
C GLY A 176 -7.89 10.70 -0.97
N VAL A 177 -6.73 10.07 -0.72
CA VAL A 177 -6.44 9.35 0.52
C VAL A 177 -6.28 10.33 1.68
N GLU A 178 -5.54 11.42 1.48
CA GLU A 178 -5.39 12.47 2.50
C GLU A 178 -6.76 13.06 2.87
N GLN A 179 -7.58 13.44 1.88
CA GLN A 179 -8.91 14.00 2.16
C GLN A 179 -9.83 13.00 2.88
N ALA A 180 -9.76 11.72 2.53
CA ALA A 180 -10.50 10.68 3.24
C ALA A 180 -10.04 10.52 4.70
N PHE A 181 -8.73 10.61 4.95
CA PHE A 181 -8.18 10.60 6.30
C PHE A 181 -8.69 11.79 7.11
N LEU A 182 -8.59 13.02 6.58
CA LEU A 182 -9.05 14.22 7.27
C LEU A 182 -10.55 14.15 7.60
N SER A 183 -11.36 13.69 6.65
CA SER A 183 -12.81 13.50 6.85
C SER A 183 -13.14 12.50 7.96
N THR A 184 -12.42 11.37 7.99
CA THR A 184 -12.64 10.32 9.00
C THR A 184 -12.06 10.68 10.37
N LEU A 185 -11.03 11.51 10.43
CA LEU A 185 -10.45 12.02 11.68
C LEU A 185 -11.42 12.94 12.44
N ASP A 186 -12.24 13.69 11.70
CA ASP A 186 -13.23 14.61 12.25
C ASP A 186 -14.58 13.94 12.55
N SER A 187 -14.88 12.85 11.85
CA SER A 187 -16.07 12.06 12.16
C SER A 187 -15.90 11.37 13.51
N ARG A 188 -16.82 11.60 14.46
CA ARG A 188 -16.92 10.73 15.64
C ARG A 188 -17.15 9.31 15.15
N SER A 189 -16.21 8.41 15.41
CA SER A 189 -16.42 6.98 15.31
C SER A 189 -17.69 6.65 16.12
N ARG A 190 -18.73 6.20 15.41
CA ARG A 190 -19.97 5.71 16.03
C ARG A 190 -19.76 4.34 16.64
#